data_AF-W9CPT5-F1
#
_entry.id   AF-W9CPT5-F1
#
_cell.length_a   1.000
_cell.length_b   1.000
_cell.length_c   1.000
_cell.angle_alpha   90.00
_cell.angle_beta   90.00
_cell.angle_gamma   90.00
#
_symmetry.space_group_name_H-M   'P 1'
#
loop_
_entity.id
_entity.type
_entity.pdbx_description
1 polymer ?
#
loop_
_entity_poly.entity_id
_entity_poly.type
_entity_poly.pdbx_seq_one_letter_code
_entity_poly.pdbx_strand_id
1 'polypeptide(L)'
;MESTKPSPSVNWPGLLEYATKKRNSNATHPKCILLPDIGLGYNHLVRIIEFSDSVRWIARIRMPCLGETTYDETTVKRGMICELNAISLVRQKTRLPTPEVHAFEMSSDGIVNAPFMLMDCLEGNVGMDLDMEIPEEYMQTFLNGMAKIHVELSAVQLPKVGTIISINDEGTYEQGPIPGIGGPFNTATEFYQARASRVKFPLSEEKLRALSGPGYAAEIIHGVASFPEAICIIASKLSVRDSGPFPLCHGDFGHNNLIVDDQYRIIGLIDWEMAFAGPWEIFGDFPLTLSVIPPAMDAPFNYDENGEPKDPELIRRFTNQMEYIAAVKKAESQSNHVYDHEYSLSKALSDSKRQQIATAMRLYDNGKAGVYSKLMDQSLL
;
A
#
# COMPACT_ATOMS: atom_id res chain seq x y z
N MET A 1 -17.12 -28.30 20.29
CA MET A 1 -16.82 -28.72 18.91
C MET A 1 -18.00 -28.31 18.04
N GLU A 2 -18.08 -27.03 17.69
CA GLU A 2 -18.96 -26.61 16.60
C GLU A 2 -18.25 -26.99 15.30
N SER A 3 -18.91 -27.80 14.47
CA SER A 3 -18.40 -28.14 13.15
C SER A 3 -18.37 -26.86 12.32
N THR A 4 -17.18 -26.41 11.95
CA THR A 4 -16.99 -25.44 10.88
C THR A 4 -17.57 -26.06 9.62
N LYS A 5 -18.77 -25.61 9.21
CA LYS A 5 -19.29 -25.95 7.88
C LYS A 5 -18.23 -25.45 6.87
N PRO A 6 -17.82 -26.27 5.89
CA PRO A 6 -16.98 -25.77 4.82
C PRO A 6 -17.73 -24.61 4.15
N SER A 7 -17.04 -23.48 3.98
CA SER A 7 -17.56 -22.38 3.16
C SER A 7 -17.93 -22.95 1.78
N PRO A 8 -19.13 -22.65 1.25
CA PRO A 8 -19.52 -23.16 -0.06
C PRO A 8 -18.48 -22.76 -1.10
N SER A 9 -18.07 -23.71 -1.95
CA SER A 9 -17.14 -23.44 -3.04
C SER A 9 -17.72 -22.38 -3.98
N VAL A 10 -16.85 -21.50 -4.48
CA VAL A 10 -17.20 -20.46 -5.46
C VAL A 10 -17.99 -21.07 -6.63
N ASN A 11 -19.16 -20.50 -6.93
CA ASN A 11 -19.98 -20.88 -8.07
C ASN A 11 -19.51 -20.15 -9.35
N TRP A 12 -18.48 -20.70 -10.00
CA TRP A 12 -17.91 -20.15 -11.23
C TRP A 12 -18.91 -20.01 -12.38
N PRO A 13 -19.79 -21.00 -12.67
CA PRO A 13 -20.85 -20.80 -13.67
C PRO A 13 -21.73 -19.58 -13.38
N GLY A 14 -22.12 -19.38 -12.12
CA GLY A 14 -22.88 -18.21 -11.68
C GLY A 14 -22.13 -16.89 -11.90
N LEU A 15 -20.81 -16.86 -11.65
CA LEU A 15 -19.96 -15.70 -11.90
C LEU A 15 -19.90 -15.35 -13.40
N LEU A 16 -19.73 -16.34 -14.28
CA LEU A 16 -19.66 -16.12 -15.74
C LEU A 16 -20.99 -15.61 -16.31
N GLU A 17 -22.12 -16.13 -15.80
CA GLU A 17 -23.44 -15.61 -16.15
C GLU A 17 -23.61 -14.16 -15.69
N TYR A 18 -23.19 -13.86 -14.44
CA TYR A 18 -23.23 -12.52 -13.89
C TYR A 18 -22.38 -11.54 -14.70
N ALA A 19 -21.13 -11.90 -15.00
CA ALA A 19 -20.21 -11.09 -15.81
C ALA A 19 -20.77 -10.82 -17.21
N THR A 20 -21.35 -11.83 -17.85
CA THR A 20 -21.97 -11.70 -19.17
C THR A 20 -23.14 -10.72 -19.15
N LYS A 21 -24.06 -10.83 -18.17
CA LYS A 21 -25.20 -9.92 -18.03
C LYS A 21 -24.76 -8.49 -17.72
N LYS A 22 -23.72 -8.32 -16.90
CA LYS A 22 -23.17 -6.99 -16.59
C LYS A 22 -22.56 -6.32 -17.81
N ARG A 23 -21.79 -7.07 -18.62
CA ARG A 23 -21.17 -6.52 -19.82
C ARG A 23 -22.16 -6.28 -20.96
N ASN A 24 -23.17 -7.13 -21.10
CA ASN A 24 -24.22 -7.01 -22.11
C ASN A 24 -25.57 -7.42 -21.53
N SER A 25 -26.37 -6.43 -21.15
CA SER A 25 -27.65 -6.64 -20.45
C SER A 25 -28.68 -7.47 -21.24
N ASN A 26 -28.51 -7.60 -22.56
CA ASN A 26 -29.40 -8.37 -23.44
C ASN A 26 -28.87 -9.79 -23.76
N ALA A 27 -27.76 -10.23 -23.15
CA ALA A 27 -27.18 -11.54 -23.43
C ALA A 27 -27.96 -12.67 -22.75
N THR A 28 -28.30 -13.72 -23.53
CA THR A 28 -29.10 -14.88 -23.10
C THR A 28 -28.28 -16.12 -22.76
N HIS A 29 -26.97 -16.13 -23.07
CA HIS A 29 -26.04 -17.24 -22.78
C HIS A 29 -24.68 -16.68 -22.35
N PRO A 30 -23.91 -17.36 -21.47
CA PRO A 30 -22.58 -16.91 -21.07
C PRO A 30 -21.69 -16.82 -22.31
N LYS A 31 -21.24 -15.61 -22.62
CA LYS A 31 -20.33 -15.31 -23.74
C LYS A 31 -18.89 -15.14 -23.26
N CYS A 32 -18.56 -15.76 -22.14
CA CYS A 32 -17.23 -15.73 -21.57
C CYS A 32 -16.83 -17.06 -20.96
N ILE A 33 -15.52 -17.27 -20.91
CA ILE A 33 -14.87 -18.46 -20.38
C ILE A 33 -13.90 -18.04 -19.28
N LEU A 34 -13.59 -18.97 -18.38
CA LEU A 34 -12.56 -18.80 -17.38
C LEU A 34 -11.24 -19.34 -17.95
N LEU A 35 -10.19 -18.52 -17.95
CA LEU A 35 -8.87 -18.93 -18.39
C LEU A 35 -8.19 -19.81 -17.31
N PRO A 36 -7.23 -20.66 -17.71
CA PRO A 36 -6.57 -21.59 -16.78
C PRO A 36 -5.71 -20.89 -15.73
N ASP A 37 -5.24 -19.68 -16.01
CA ASP A 37 -4.37 -18.90 -15.15
C ASP A 37 -5.04 -18.56 -13.80
N ILE A 38 -4.22 -18.62 -12.75
CA ILE A 38 -4.63 -18.38 -11.37
C ILE A 38 -3.59 -17.50 -10.70
N GLY A 39 -4.02 -16.35 -10.19
CA GLY A 39 -3.25 -15.55 -9.25
C GLY A 39 -3.72 -15.81 -7.82
N LEU A 40 -2.80 -15.88 -6.87
CA LEU A 40 -3.09 -16.01 -5.45
C LEU A 40 -2.37 -14.90 -4.70
N GLY A 41 -3.15 -14.01 -4.08
CA GLY A 41 -2.65 -13.05 -3.09
C GLY A 41 -2.91 -13.53 -1.67
N TYR A 42 -2.61 -12.68 -0.69
CA TYR A 42 -2.86 -13.00 0.73
C TYR A 42 -4.37 -13.13 1.02
N ASN A 43 -5.16 -12.20 0.49
CA ASN A 43 -6.60 -12.10 0.75
C ASN A 43 -7.49 -12.59 -0.40
N HIS A 44 -6.93 -12.73 -1.61
CA HIS A 44 -7.71 -12.85 -2.82
C HIS A 44 -7.22 -13.95 -3.77
N LEU A 45 -8.18 -14.65 -4.37
CA LEU A 45 -7.97 -15.52 -5.54
C LEU A 45 -8.31 -14.69 -6.79
N VAL A 46 -7.40 -14.65 -7.75
CA VAL A 46 -7.54 -13.91 -9.00
C VAL A 46 -7.69 -14.89 -10.16
N ARG A 47 -8.74 -14.70 -10.96
CA ARG A 47 -8.97 -15.45 -12.20
C ARG A 47 -9.23 -14.52 -13.37
N ILE A 48 -8.84 -14.93 -14.56
CA ILE A 48 -9.10 -14.17 -15.79
C ILE A 48 -10.34 -14.73 -16.47
N ILE A 49 -11.28 -13.84 -16.81
CA ILE A 49 -12.47 -14.11 -17.62
C ILE A 49 -12.21 -13.53 -19.00
N GLU A 50 -12.34 -14.33 -20.04
CA GLU A 50 -12.23 -13.89 -21.43
C GLU A 50 -13.59 -13.98 -22.13
N PHE A 51 -13.99 -12.88 -22.77
CA PHE A 51 -15.23 -12.81 -23.53
C PHE A 51 -15.03 -13.18 -25.00
N SER A 52 -16.13 -13.44 -25.71
CA SER A 52 -16.11 -13.85 -27.13
C SER A 52 -15.46 -12.87 -28.11
N ASP A 53 -15.33 -11.60 -27.71
CA ASP A 53 -14.65 -10.54 -28.47
C ASP A 53 -13.20 -10.30 -27.97
N SER A 54 -12.64 -11.26 -27.24
CA SER A 54 -11.28 -11.26 -26.69
C SER A 54 -10.99 -10.22 -25.63
N VAL A 55 -11.98 -9.42 -25.21
CA VAL A 55 -11.84 -8.57 -24.02
C VAL A 55 -11.70 -9.46 -22.79
N ARG A 56 -10.84 -9.06 -21.86
CA ARG A 56 -10.57 -9.79 -20.62
C ARG A 56 -10.91 -8.96 -19.40
N TRP A 57 -11.52 -9.59 -18.41
CA TRP A 57 -11.74 -9.05 -17.08
C TRP A 57 -11.05 -9.92 -16.03
N ILE A 58 -10.63 -9.28 -14.94
CA ILE A 58 -10.18 -9.95 -13.73
C ILE A 58 -11.38 -10.20 -12.82
N ALA A 59 -11.52 -11.42 -12.33
CA ALA A 59 -12.35 -11.78 -11.20
C ALA A 59 -11.48 -11.95 -9.95
N ARG A 60 -11.56 -10.97 -9.04
CA ARG A 60 -10.88 -11.00 -7.75
C ARG A 60 -11.85 -11.47 -6.68
N ILE A 61 -11.68 -12.70 -6.22
CA ILE A 61 -12.55 -13.38 -5.26
C ILE A 61 -11.94 -13.25 -3.87
N ARG A 62 -12.74 -12.81 -2.89
CA ARG A 62 -12.31 -12.76 -1.49
C ARG A 62 -12.18 -14.18 -0.95
N MET A 63 -10.98 -14.53 -0.48
CA MET A 63 -10.76 -15.81 0.19
C MET A 63 -11.20 -15.73 1.65
N PRO A 64 -11.66 -16.86 2.24
CA PRO A 64 -11.86 -16.94 3.68
C PRO A 64 -10.56 -16.65 4.44
N CYS A 65 -10.65 -15.97 5.59
CA CYS A 65 -9.48 -15.71 6.43
C CYS A 65 -8.82 -17.04 6.86
N LEU A 66 -7.48 -17.09 6.76
CA LEU A 66 -6.69 -18.21 7.24
C LEU A 66 -6.46 -18.07 8.76
N GLY A 67 -7.15 -18.87 9.59
CA GLY A 67 -6.89 -18.98 11.04
C GLY A 67 -8.12 -18.98 11.96
N GLU A 68 -7.89 -19.11 13.27
CA GLU A 68 -8.92 -19.08 14.34
C GLU A 68 -9.46 -17.67 14.65
N THR A 69 -9.04 -16.63 13.92
CA THR A 69 -9.61 -15.30 14.07
C THR A 69 -11.04 -15.30 13.57
N THR A 70 -11.98 -14.88 14.41
CA THR A 70 -13.40 -14.75 14.06
C THR A 70 -13.54 -13.95 12.77
N TYR A 71 -14.02 -14.60 11.71
CA TYR A 71 -14.41 -13.96 10.46
C TYR A 71 -15.51 -12.95 10.77
N ASP A 72 -15.15 -11.66 10.76
CA ASP A 72 -16.12 -10.57 10.87
C ASP A 72 -16.46 -10.05 9.48
N GLU A 73 -17.61 -10.52 8.98
CA GLU A 73 -18.14 -10.12 7.68
C GLU A 73 -18.29 -8.59 7.56
N THR A 74 -18.56 -7.88 8.66
CA THR A 74 -18.72 -6.43 8.64
C THR A 74 -17.39 -5.71 8.39
N THR A 75 -16.29 -6.21 8.97
CA THR A 75 -14.93 -5.72 8.72
C THR A 75 -14.49 -5.98 7.28
N VAL A 76 -14.76 -7.19 6.76
CA VAL A 76 -14.44 -7.53 5.36
C VAL A 76 -15.20 -6.62 4.39
N LYS A 77 -16.52 -6.46 4.58
CA LYS A 77 -17.35 -5.57 3.77
C LYS A 77 -16.83 -4.14 3.80
N ARG A 78 -16.46 -3.62 4.98
CA ARG A 78 -15.89 -2.28 5.11
C ARG A 78 -14.59 -2.12 4.33
N GLY A 79 -13.69 -3.11 4.39
CA GLY A 79 -12.44 -3.09 3.61
C GLY A 79 -12.71 -3.00 2.11
N MET A 80 -13.64 -3.82 1.59
CA MET A 80 -14.02 -3.78 0.17
C MET A 80 -14.65 -2.44 -0.24
N ILE A 81 -15.49 -1.84 0.61
CA ILE A 81 -16.06 -0.51 0.37
C ILE A 81 -14.94 0.54 0.29
N CYS A 82 -13.99 0.50 1.22
CA CYS A 82 -12.86 1.42 1.23
C CYS A 82 -12.02 1.32 -0.05
N GLU A 83 -11.72 0.10 -0.49
CA GLU A 83 -10.99 -0.15 -1.73
C GLU A 83 -11.72 0.40 -2.96
N LEU A 84 -13.03 0.11 -3.10
CA LEU A 84 -13.84 0.60 -4.22
C LEU A 84 -13.89 2.13 -4.28
N ASN A 85 -14.07 2.78 -3.13
CA ASN A 85 -14.08 4.24 -3.07
C ASN A 85 -12.71 4.83 -3.38
N ALA A 86 -11.62 4.21 -2.95
CA ALA A 86 -10.27 4.64 -3.28
C ALA A 86 -10.01 4.55 -4.80
N ILE A 87 -10.39 3.42 -5.44
CA ILE A 87 -10.29 3.26 -6.90
C ILE A 87 -11.11 4.35 -7.62
N SER A 88 -12.35 4.58 -7.19
CA SER A 88 -13.22 5.62 -7.75
C SER A 88 -12.62 7.02 -7.59
N LEU A 89 -12.07 7.34 -6.41
CA LEU A 89 -11.43 8.63 -6.12
C LEU A 89 -10.24 8.87 -7.05
N VAL A 90 -9.36 7.87 -7.19
CA VAL A 90 -8.18 7.95 -8.05
C VAL A 90 -8.59 8.16 -9.50
N ARG A 91 -9.54 7.37 -10.02
CA ARG A 91 -10.02 7.49 -11.41
C ARG A 91 -10.68 8.85 -11.69
N GLN A 92 -11.32 9.46 -10.70
CA GLN A 92 -11.95 10.77 -10.86
C GLN A 92 -10.97 11.95 -10.75
N LYS A 93 -9.95 11.82 -9.90
CA LYS A 93 -9.03 12.93 -9.59
C LYS A 93 -7.71 12.88 -10.34
N THR A 94 -7.39 11.75 -10.95
CA THR A 94 -6.11 11.51 -11.62
C THR A 94 -6.33 10.90 -13.02
N ARG A 95 -5.26 10.87 -13.79
CA ARG A 95 -5.09 10.20 -15.09
C ARG A 95 -4.28 8.91 -14.95
N LEU A 96 -4.11 8.44 -13.71
CA LEU A 96 -3.40 7.19 -13.45
C LEU A 96 -4.12 6.04 -14.15
N PRO A 97 -3.37 5.07 -14.68
CA PRO A 97 -3.96 3.90 -15.31
C PRO A 97 -4.46 2.91 -14.23
N THR A 98 -5.54 3.28 -13.54
CA THR A 98 -6.18 2.41 -12.54
C THR A 98 -7.30 1.62 -13.22
N PRO A 99 -7.31 0.27 -13.14
CA PRO A 99 -8.30 -0.55 -13.83
C PRO A 99 -9.75 -0.22 -13.40
N GLU A 100 -10.68 -0.24 -14.36
CA GLU A 100 -12.09 0.03 -14.10
C GLU A 100 -12.76 -1.14 -13.38
N VAL A 101 -13.59 -0.84 -12.38
CA VAL A 101 -14.43 -1.84 -11.72
C VAL A 101 -15.78 -1.90 -12.43
N HIS A 102 -16.06 -3.03 -13.08
CA HIS A 102 -17.29 -3.27 -13.85
C HIS A 102 -18.45 -3.73 -12.96
N ALA A 103 -18.14 -4.51 -11.92
CA ALA A 103 -19.12 -4.97 -10.95
C ALA A 103 -18.45 -5.50 -9.68
N PHE A 104 -19.22 -5.57 -8.60
CA PHE A 104 -18.77 -6.18 -7.34
C PHE A 104 -19.97 -6.76 -6.59
N GLU A 105 -19.68 -7.71 -5.70
CA GLU A 105 -20.62 -8.25 -4.70
C GLU A 105 -19.85 -8.40 -3.39
N MET A 106 -20.47 -7.99 -2.29
CA MET A 106 -19.83 -7.94 -0.97
C MET A 106 -20.37 -9.05 -0.05
N SER A 107 -21.46 -9.71 -0.43
CA SER A 107 -22.04 -10.84 0.30
C SER A 107 -21.65 -12.18 -0.32
N SER A 108 -21.53 -13.20 0.52
CA SER A 108 -21.45 -14.61 0.10
C SER A 108 -22.81 -15.22 -0.23
N ASP A 109 -23.92 -14.54 0.02
CA ASP A 109 -25.28 -15.07 -0.20
C ASP A 109 -25.75 -15.00 -1.66
N GLY A 110 -24.97 -14.30 -2.50
CA GLY A 110 -25.25 -14.14 -3.92
C GLY A 110 -25.00 -15.41 -4.74
N ILE A 111 -25.34 -15.36 -6.03
CA ILE A 111 -25.22 -16.50 -6.97
C ILE A 111 -23.80 -17.09 -7.04
N VAL A 112 -22.77 -16.28 -6.74
CA VAL A 112 -21.35 -16.66 -6.82
C VAL A 112 -20.86 -17.39 -5.57
N ASN A 113 -21.61 -17.37 -4.47
CA ASN A 113 -21.23 -17.91 -3.16
C ASN A 113 -19.95 -17.30 -2.54
N ALA A 114 -19.52 -16.13 -3.01
CA ALA A 114 -18.33 -15.44 -2.48
C ALA A 114 -18.40 -13.94 -2.80
N PRO A 115 -17.85 -13.06 -1.95
CA PRO A 115 -17.59 -11.67 -2.31
C PRO A 115 -16.57 -11.59 -3.44
N PHE A 116 -16.81 -10.70 -4.41
CA PHE A 116 -15.94 -10.55 -5.57
C PHE A 116 -15.94 -9.13 -6.13
N MET A 117 -14.92 -8.87 -6.95
CA MET A 117 -14.82 -7.70 -7.83
C MET A 117 -14.50 -8.18 -9.25
N LEU A 118 -15.21 -7.64 -10.24
CA LEU A 118 -14.92 -7.76 -11.67
C LEU A 118 -14.34 -6.44 -12.16
N MET A 119 -13.15 -6.49 -12.75
CA MET A 119 -12.44 -5.28 -13.19
C MET A 119 -11.67 -5.51 -14.50
N ASP A 120 -11.16 -4.44 -15.11
CA ASP A 120 -10.29 -4.55 -16.29
C ASP A 120 -9.11 -5.50 -16.05
N CYS A 121 -8.77 -6.27 -17.08
CA CYS A 121 -7.52 -7.03 -17.13
C CYS A 121 -6.48 -6.19 -17.87
N LEU A 122 -5.48 -5.70 -17.15
CA LEU A 122 -4.36 -4.98 -17.76
C LEU A 122 -3.34 -5.99 -18.30
N GLU A 123 -2.93 -5.83 -19.56
CA GLU A 123 -2.03 -6.75 -20.26
C GLU A 123 -0.57 -6.40 -19.96
N GLY A 124 -0.03 -6.98 -18.89
CA GLY A 124 1.37 -6.82 -18.50
C GLY A 124 1.72 -7.72 -17.33
N ASN A 125 2.90 -7.49 -16.76
CA ASN A 125 3.49 -8.30 -15.69
C ASN A 125 3.52 -7.51 -14.39
N VAL A 126 3.21 -8.15 -13.26
CA VAL A 126 3.46 -7.60 -11.91
C VAL A 126 4.81 -8.04 -11.38
N GLY A 127 5.29 -7.43 -10.28
CA GLY A 127 6.56 -7.80 -9.65
C GLY A 127 6.73 -9.31 -9.38
N MET A 128 5.66 -10.02 -9.00
CA MET A 128 5.72 -11.48 -8.79
C MET A 128 6.02 -12.27 -10.06
N ASP A 129 5.61 -11.78 -11.23
CA ASP A 129 5.89 -12.42 -12.52
C ASP A 129 7.34 -12.16 -12.98
N LEU A 130 8.02 -11.20 -12.34
CA LEU A 130 9.34 -10.68 -12.71
C LEU A 130 10.41 -11.01 -11.64
N ASP A 131 10.21 -12.08 -10.86
CA ASP A 131 11.09 -12.48 -9.75
C ASP A 131 11.37 -11.37 -8.73
N MET A 132 10.48 -10.37 -8.66
CA MET A 132 10.59 -9.20 -7.78
C MET A 132 11.82 -8.32 -8.08
N GLU A 133 12.39 -8.45 -9.27
CA GLU A 133 13.59 -7.71 -9.69
C GLU A 133 13.30 -6.82 -10.90
N ILE A 134 13.88 -5.62 -10.87
CA ILE A 134 13.85 -4.67 -11.98
C ILE A 134 15.25 -4.68 -12.62
N PRO A 135 15.40 -5.11 -13.88
CA PRO A 135 16.68 -5.12 -14.56
C PRO A 135 17.28 -3.72 -14.64
N GLU A 136 18.60 -3.65 -14.50
CA GLU A 136 19.35 -2.39 -14.43
C GLU A 136 19.09 -1.48 -15.64
N GLU A 137 19.02 -2.05 -16.84
CA GLU A 137 18.75 -1.33 -18.09
C GLU A 137 17.38 -0.62 -18.11
N TYR A 138 16.42 -1.09 -17.31
CA TYR A 138 15.08 -0.51 -17.20
C TYR A 138 14.86 0.31 -15.93
N MET A 139 15.78 0.26 -14.95
CA MET A 139 15.63 0.90 -13.64
C MET A 139 15.23 2.37 -13.79
N GLN A 140 15.95 3.12 -14.63
CA GLN A 140 15.67 4.54 -14.82
C GLN A 140 14.29 4.82 -15.42
N THR A 141 13.83 3.99 -16.36
CA THR A 141 12.48 4.08 -16.96
C THR A 141 11.42 3.80 -15.90
N PHE A 142 11.63 2.76 -15.10
CA PHE A 142 10.74 2.34 -14.03
C PHE A 142 10.63 3.40 -12.91
N LEU A 143 11.77 3.92 -12.42
CA LEU A 143 11.82 5.01 -11.43
C LEU A 143 11.07 6.26 -11.92
N ASN A 144 11.26 6.65 -13.18
CA ASN A 144 10.56 7.79 -13.77
C ASN A 144 9.05 7.57 -13.85
N GLY A 145 8.60 6.36 -14.18
CA GLY A 145 7.19 5.99 -14.17
C GLY A 145 6.60 6.08 -12.76
N MET A 146 7.25 5.44 -11.78
CA MET A 146 6.82 5.46 -10.38
C MET A 146 6.74 6.88 -9.83
N ALA A 147 7.74 7.71 -10.13
CA ALA A 147 7.79 9.09 -9.66
C ALA A 147 6.61 9.92 -10.19
N LYS A 148 6.24 9.75 -11.47
CA LYS A 148 5.05 10.40 -12.04
C LYS A 148 3.78 10.00 -11.31
N ILE A 149 3.62 8.70 -11.05
CA ILE A 149 2.46 8.17 -10.33
C ILE A 149 2.40 8.75 -8.92
N HIS A 150 3.52 8.75 -8.21
CA HIS A 150 3.59 9.24 -6.84
C HIS A 150 3.29 10.75 -6.76
N VAL A 151 3.80 11.55 -7.69
CA VAL A 151 3.49 12.99 -7.78
C VAL A 151 2.02 13.24 -8.11
N GLU A 152 1.41 12.41 -8.95
CA GLU A 152 0.01 12.55 -9.31
C GLU A 152 -0.92 12.19 -8.14
N LEU A 153 -0.58 11.16 -7.35
CA LEU A 153 -1.29 10.86 -6.09
C LEU A 153 -1.17 11.97 -5.06
N SER A 154 -0.05 12.71 -5.07
CA SER A 154 0.14 13.85 -4.17
C SER A 154 -0.84 15.00 -4.47
N ALA A 155 -1.51 15.01 -5.62
CA ALA A 155 -2.55 15.99 -5.93
C ALA A 155 -3.93 15.60 -5.35
N VAL A 156 -4.11 14.34 -4.96
CA VAL A 156 -5.35 13.86 -4.32
C VAL A 156 -5.30 14.20 -2.83
N GLN A 157 -5.80 15.38 -2.49
CA GLN A 157 -5.73 15.97 -1.15
C GLN A 157 -7.08 15.86 -0.43
N LEU A 158 -7.06 15.34 0.80
CA LEU A 158 -8.24 15.02 1.61
C LEU A 158 -8.16 15.75 2.96
N PRO A 159 -9.30 16.14 3.56
CA PRO A 159 -9.32 17.02 4.73
C PRO A 159 -8.96 16.33 6.05
N LYS A 160 -8.99 15.00 6.10
CA LYS A 160 -8.73 14.21 7.32
C LYS A 160 -7.84 13.01 7.02
N VAL A 161 -7.12 12.53 8.03
CA VAL A 161 -6.39 11.26 7.95
C VAL A 161 -7.37 10.11 8.18
N GLY A 162 -7.46 9.17 7.24
CA GLY A 162 -8.44 8.07 7.32
C GLY A 162 -8.69 7.33 6.01
N THR A 163 -9.38 6.19 6.09
CA THR A 163 -9.78 5.39 4.91
C THR A 163 -10.96 6.03 4.18
N ILE A 164 -11.18 5.70 2.91
CA ILE A 164 -12.21 6.34 2.09
C ILE A 164 -13.53 5.58 2.20
N ILE A 165 -14.46 6.01 3.06
CA ILE A 165 -15.63 5.17 3.42
C ILE A 165 -16.88 5.42 2.58
N SER A 166 -17.03 6.61 2.02
CA SER A 166 -18.21 6.98 1.23
C SER A 166 -17.92 8.16 0.30
N ILE A 167 -18.87 8.43 -0.59
CA ILE A 167 -19.01 9.71 -1.28
C ILE A 167 -20.25 10.36 -0.69
N ASN A 168 -20.13 11.60 -0.22
CA ASN A 168 -21.26 12.35 0.30
C ASN A 168 -22.15 12.90 -0.82
N ASP A 169 -23.30 13.46 -0.46
CA ASP A 169 -24.29 13.97 -1.42
C ASP A 169 -23.73 15.10 -2.32
N GLU A 170 -22.70 15.82 -1.87
CA GLU A 170 -22.01 16.85 -2.66
C GLU A 170 -20.92 16.29 -3.60
N GLY A 171 -20.73 14.96 -3.65
CA GLY A 171 -19.73 14.32 -4.48
C GLY A 171 -18.30 14.39 -3.92
N THR A 172 -18.14 14.69 -2.63
CA THR A 172 -16.84 14.69 -1.93
C THR A 172 -16.67 13.42 -1.10
N TYR A 173 -15.43 12.96 -0.98
CA TYR A 173 -15.13 11.70 -0.31
C TYR A 173 -15.03 11.89 1.21
N GLU A 174 -15.69 11.03 1.97
CA GLU A 174 -15.65 11.01 3.43
C GLU A 174 -14.56 10.07 3.94
N GLN A 175 -13.78 10.52 4.93
CA GLN A 175 -12.78 9.69 5.59
C GLN A 175 -13.33 9.03 6.85
N GLY A 176 -12.97 7.77 7.06
CA GLY A 176 -13.33 6.95 8.20
C GLY A 176 -12.12 6.40 8.97
N PRO A 177 -12.36 5.48 9.92
CA PRO A 177 -11.30 4.90 10.74
C PRO A 177 -10.38 3.98 9.95
N ILE A 178 -9.08 4.08 10.22
CA ILE A 178 -8.05 3.16 9.73
C ILE A 178 -8.10 1.86 10.57
N PRO A 179 -8.18 0.66 9.96
CA PRO A 179 -8.18 -0.61 10.68
C PRO A 179 -7.02 -0.72 11.69
N GLY A 180 -7.33 -1.12 12.92
CA GLY A 180 -6.35 -1.24 14.01
C GLY A 180 -5.89 0.09 14.63
N ILE A 181 -6.08 1.23 13.98
CA ILE A 181 -5.61 2.56 14.46
C ILE A 181 -6.77 3.46 14.89
N GLY A 182 -7.94 3.40 14.23
CA GLY A 182 -9.10 4.27 14.50
C GLY A 182 -9.12 5.53 13.62
N GLY A 183 -9.83 6.56 14.05
CA GLY A 183 -10.04 7.80 13.28
C GLY A 183 -11.48 7.95 12.78
N PRO A 184 -11.75 8.83 11.80
CA PRO A 184 -10.77 9.68 11.09
C PRO A 184 -10.15 10.73 12.02
N PHE A 185 -8.97 11.25 11.68
CA PHE A 185 -8.25 12.26 12.47
C PHE A 185 -8.20 13.60 11.74
N ASN A 186 -8.33 14.70 12.49
CA ASN A 186 -8.24 16.03 11.91
C ASN A 186 -6.79 16.50 11.78
N THR A 187 -5.87 15.91 12.56
CA THR A 187 -4.45 16.24 12.49
C THR A 187 -3.55 15.00 12.37
N ALA A 188 -2.35 15.21 11.82
CA ALA A 188 -1.31 14.20 11.77
C ALA A 188 -0.84 13.81 13.19
N THR A 189 -0.79 14.77 14.12
CA THR A 189 -0.47 14.53 15.54
C THR A 189 -1.42 13.52 16.17
N GLU A 190 -2.74 13.71 15.99
CA GLU A 190 -3.76 12.76 16.48
C GLU A 190 -3.55 11.36 15.90
N PHE A 191 -3.24 11.28 14.59
CA PHE A 191 -2.91 10.02 13.93
C PHE A 191 -1.67 9.33 14.52
N TYR A 192 -0.56 10.06 14.69
CA TYR A 192 0.67 9.49 15.23
C TYR A 192 0.51 9.01 16.67
N GLN A 193 -0.22 9.76 17.51
CA GLN A 193 -0.54 9.36 18.89
C GLN A 193 -1.45 8.12 18.93
N ALA A 194 -2.50 8.12 18.10
CA ALA A 194 -3.39 6.98 17.97
C ALA A 194 -2.65 5.72 17.55
N ARG A 195 -1.80 5.83 16.52
CA ARG A 195 -0.96 4.75 16.00
C ARG A 195 -0.01 4.23 17.08
N ALA A 196 0.73 5.11 17.75
CA ALA A 196 1.62 4.76 18.85
C ALA A 196 0.90 4.00 19.99
N SER A 197 -0.34 4.36 20.30
CA SER A 197 -1.08 3.68 21.37
C SER A 197 -1.63 2.30 20.98
N ARG A 198 -1.90 2.05 19.70
CA ARG A 198 -2.67 0.88 19.24
C ARG A 198 -1.87 -0.15 18.48
N VAL A 199 -0.84 0.27 17.74
CA VAL A 199 -0.03 -0.65 16.94
C VAL A 199 1.01 -1.32 17.82
N LYS A 200 0.98 -2.65 17.83
CA LYS A 200 1.92 -3.48 18.60
C LYS A 200 2.88 -4.16 17.66
N PHE A 201 4.13 -4.30 18.10
CA PHE A 201 5.10 -5.09 17.37
C PHE A 201 4.60 -6.56 17.28
N PRO A 202 4.60 -7.16 16.08
CA PRO A 202 3.92 -8.45 15.88
C PRO A 202 4.71 -9.66 16.42
N LEU A 203 6.01 -9.52 16.70
CA LEU A 203 6.81 -10.61 17.25
C LEU A 203 6.87 -10.58 18.77
N SER A 204 6.84 -11.76 19.40
CA SER A 204 7.09 -11.91 20.83
C SER A 204 8.56 -11.59 21.17
N GLU A 205 8.81 -11.25 22.43
CA GLU A 205 10.18 -11.03 22.92
C GLU A 205 11.08 -12.26 22.70
N GLU A 206 10.54 -13.47 22.90
CA GLU A 206 11.26 -14.73 22.66
C GLU A 206 11.72 -14.85 21.19
N LYS A 207 10.81 -14.59 20.23
CA LYS A 207 11.14 -14.59 18.80
C LYS A 207 12.14 -13.50 18.45
N LEU A 208 11.98 -12.29 19.00
CA LEU A 208 12.95 -11.20 18.83
C LEU A 208 14.34 -11.58 19.34
N ARG A 209 14.42 -12.19 20.52
CA ARG A 209 15.68 -12.66 21.12
C ARG A 209 16.36 -13.72 20.24
N ALA A 210 15.57 -14.65 19.69
CA ALA A 210 16.07 -15.68 18.78
C ALA A 210 16.63 -15.10 17.46
N LEU A 211 15.96 -14.07 16.89
CA LEU A 211 16.37 -13.44 15.63
C LEU A 211 17.55 -12.46 15.78
N SER A 212 17.75 -11.90 16.97
CA SER A 212 18.70 -10.78 17.20
C SER A 212 20.12 -11.22 17.54
N GLY A 213 20.33 -12.49 17.89
CA GLY A 213 21.61 -13.00 18.39
C GLY A 213 21.97 -12.46 19.79
N PRO A 214 22.93 -13.10 20.50
CA PRO A 214 23.19 -12.82 21.91
C PRO A 214 23.77 -11.43 22.19
N GLY A 215 24.44 -10.80 21.22
CA GLY A 215 25.08 -9.49 21.38
C GLY A 215 24.16 -8.28 21.25
N TYR A 216 23.06 -8.40 20.47
CA TYR A 216 22.19 -7.26 20.13
C TYR A 216 20.76 -7.40 20.66
N ALA A 217 20.37 -8.58 21.16
CA ALA A 217 19.00 -8.85 21.61
C ALA A 217 18.48 -7.84 22.65
N ALA A 218 19.28 -7.49 23.65
CA ALA A 218 18.84 -6.56 24.70
C ALA A 218 18.55 -5.16 24.13
N GLU A 219 19.43 -4.66 23.26
CA GLU A 219 19.29 -3.34 22.62
C GLU A 219 18.09 -3.31 21.66
N ILE A 220 17.91 -4.36 20.83
CA ILE A 220 16.78 -4.47 19.90
C ILE A 220 15.45 -4.58 20.66
N ILE A 221 15.37 -5.43 21.68
CA ILE A 221 14.14 -5.58 22.48
C ILE A 221 13.76 -4.25 23.14
N HIS A 222 14.73 -3.54 23.72
CA HIS A 222 14.50 -2.22 24.30
C HIS A 222 14.09 -1.18 23.25
N GLY A 223 14.75 -1.17 22.10
CA GLY A 223 14.43 -0.30 20.97
C GLY A 223 13.00 -0.49 20.48
N VAL A 224 12.59 -1.75 20.26
CA VAL A 224 11.21 -2.09 19.86
C VAL A 224 10.20 -1.66 20.93
N ALA A 225 10.46 -1.96 22.21
CA ALA A 225 9.52 -1.67 23.29
C ALA A 225 9.31 -0.17 23.53
N SER A 226 10.36 0.65 23.37
CA SER A 226 10.32 2.10 23.60
C SER A 226 9.84 2.92 22.40
N PHE A 227 9.83 2.35 21.20
CA PHE A 227 9.52 3.08 19.97
C PHE A 227 8.13 3.74 19.96
N PRO A 228 7.03 3.06 20.37
CA PRO A 228 5.71 3.70 20.34
C PRO A 228 5.62 4.90 21.29
N GLU A 229 6.19 4.79 22.49
CA GLU A 229 6.23 5.91 23.45
C GLU A 229 7.03 7.09 22.88
N ALA A 230 8.18 6.82 22.26
CA ALA A 230 8.98 7.84 21.60
C ALA A 230 8.21 8.55 20.48
N ILE A 231 7.49 7.82 19.60
CA ILE A 231 6.61 8.41 18.57
C ILE A 231 5.55 9.30 19.21
N CYS A 232 4.91 8.84 20.29
CA CYS A 232 3.87 9.59 20.99
C CYS A 232 4.40 10.94 21.52
N ILE A 233 5.61 10.94 22.11
CA ILE A 233 6.25 12.15 22.64
C ILE A 233 6.56 13.18 21.55
N ILE A 234 7.02 12.73 20.38
CA ILE A 234 7.42 13.62 19.28
C ILE A 234 6.31 13.89 18.27
N ALA A 235 5.11 13.33 18.45
CA ALA A 235 4.02 13.33 17.47
C ALA A 235 3.71 14.73 16.90
N SER A 236 3.72 15.77 17.76
CA SER A 236 3.44 17.16 17.37
C SER A 236 4.53 17.82 16.52
N LYS A 237 5.69 17.19 16.39
CA LYS A 237 6.84 17.68 15.61
C LYS A 237 7.09 16.87 14.34
N LEU A 238 6.45 15.70 14.20
CA LEU A 238 6.63 14.82 13.07
C LEU A 238 6.09 15.43 11.78
N SER A 239 4.93 16.07 11.84
CA SER A 239 4.28 16.62 10.65
C SER A 239 4.69 18.05 10.36
N VAL A 240 5.09 18.32 9.12
CA VAL A 240 5.23 19.70 8.61
C VAL A 240 3.85 20.33 8.35
N ARG A 241 2.83 19.49 8.07
CA ARG A 241 1.45 19.90 7.76
C ARG A 241 0.49 19.20 8.71
N ASP A 242 0.48 19.63 9.97
CA ASP A 242 -0.28 18.93 11.01
C ASP A 242 -1.79 18.89 10.71
N SER A 243 -2.36 19.98 10.21
CA SER A 243 -3.80 20.08 9.87
C SER A 243 -4.12 19.75 8.41
N GLY A 244 -3.18 19.13 7.69
CA GLY A 244 -3.35 18.75 6.29
C GLY A 244 -3.25 19.93 5.29
N PRO A 245 -3.86 19.80 4.09
CA PRO A 245 -4.56 18.60 3.63
C PRO A 245 -3.62 17.40 3.48
N PHE A 246 -4.22 16.20 3.43
CA PHE A 246 -3.54 14.92 3.47
C PHE A 246 -3.58 14.22 2.12
N PRO A 247 -2.45 13.84 1.51
CA PRO A 247 -2.42 13.07 0.27
C PRO A 247 -3.02 11.66 0.46
N LEU A 248 -3.57 11.12 -0.63
CA LEU A 248 -3.98 9.72 -0.69
C LEU A 248 -2.75 8.80 -0.79
N CYS A 249 -2.49 8.05 0.26
CA CYS A 249 -1.51 6.96 0.27
C CYS A 249 -2.12 5.70 -0.34
N HIS A 250 -1.35 5.00 -1.18
CA HIS A 250 -1.70 3.66 -1.67
C HIS A 250 -1.67 2.62 -0.53
N GLY A 251 -0.76 2.78 0.43
CA GLY A 251 -0.53 1.85 1.54
C GLY A 251 0.47 0.74 1.22
N ASP A 252 0.49 0.25 -0.02
CA ASP A 252 1.40 -0.82 -0.47
C ASP A 252 2.09 -0.48 -1.82
N PHE A 253 2.62 0.74 -1.94
CA PHE A 253 3.16 1.23 -3.22
C PHE A 253 4.53 0.62 -3.55
N GLY A 254 4.61 -0.18 -4.62
CA GLY A 254 5.84 -0.80 -5.09
C GLY A 254 5.62 -1.73 -6.28
N HIS A 255 6.69 -2.37 -6.78
CA HIS A 255 6.68 -3.26 -7.94
C HIS A 255 5.65 -4.41 -7.85
N ASN A 256 5.27 -4.82 -6.64
CA ASN A 256 4.27 -5.85 -6.40
C ASN A 256 2.87 -5.47 -6.93
N ASN A 257 2.59 -4.18 -6.95
CA ASN A 257 1.28 -3.62 -7.30
C ASN A 257 1.34 -2.72 -8.54
N LEU A 258 2.48 -2.73 -9.24
CA LEU A 258 2.67 -2.03 -10.50
C LEU A 258 2.70 -3.05 -11.63
N ILE A 259 1.83 -2.85 -12.61
CA ILE A 259 1.83 -3.66 -13.83
C ILE A 259 2.69 -2.94 -14.85
N VAL A 260 3.59 -3.68 -15.50
CA VAL A 260 4.49 -3.16 -16.53
C VAL A 260 4.41 -3.95 -17.83
N ASP A 261 4.76 -3.30 -18.94
CA ASP A 261 4.98 -3.98 -20.21
C ASP A 261 6.40 -4.55 -20.33
N ASP A 262 6.70 -5.16 -21.48
CA ASP A 262 8.02 -5.76 -21.80
C ASP A 262 9.18 -4.75 -21.82
N GLN A 263 8.91 -3.44 -21.74
CA GLN A 263 9.91 -2.38 -21.63
C GLN A 263 9.90 -1.73 -20.24
N TYR A 264 9.28 -2.39 -19.25
CA TYR A 264 9.14 -1.92 -17.87
C TYR A 264 8.48 -0.54 -17.76
N ARG A 265 7.67 -0.17 -18.76
CA ARG A 265 6.81 1.02 -18.67
C ARG A 265 5.58 0.63 -17.87
N ILE A 266 5.25 1.44 -16.87
CA ILE A 266 4.11 1.17 -16.01
C ILE A 266 2.81 1.38 -16.79
N ILE A 267 2.00 0.33 -16.85
CA ILE A 267 0.67 0.32 -17.47
C ILE A 267 -0.45 0.35 -16.45
N GLY A 268 -0.16 0.13 -15.17
CA GLY A 268 -1.21 0.04 -14.15
C GLY A 268 -0.73 0.15 -12.71
N LEU A 269 -1.56 0.72 -11.85
CA LEU A 269 -1.45 0.62 -10.38
C LEU A 269 -2.70 -0.07 -9.83
N ILE A 270 -2.50 -1.17 -9.12
CA ILE A 270 -3.56 -2.06 -8.63
C ILE A 270 -3.51 -2.23 -7.11
N ASP A 271 -4.52 -2.89 -6.55
CA ASP A 271 -4.60 -3.28 -5.14
C ASP A 271 -4.65 -2.11 -4.13
N TRP A 272 -5.81 -1.46 -4.08
CA TRP A 272 -6.05 -0.28 -3.22
C TRP A 272 -6.59 -0.64 -1.82
N GLU A 273 -6.44 -1.88 -1.38
CA GLU A 273 -7.03 -2.36 -0.11
C GLU A 273 -6.48 -1.65 1.13
N MET A 274 -5.23 -1.16 1.05
CA MET A 274 -4.56 -0.43 2.13
C MET A 274 -4.61 1.09 1.97
N ALA A 275 -5.41 1.60 1.03
CA ALA A 275 -5.43 3.02 0.72
C ALA A 275 -6.08 3.86 1.84
N PHE A 276 -5.44 4.98 2.16
CA PHE A 276 -5.94 5.94 3.14
C PHE A 276 -5.33 7.33 2.90
N ALA A 277 -6.01 8.38 3.33
CA ALA A 277 -5.44 9.71 3.43
C ALA A 277 -4.44 9.76 4.59
N GLY A 278 -3.19 10.12 4.36
CA GLY A 278 -2.13 10.07 5.38
C GLY A 278 -1.31 11.35 5.52
N PRO A 279 -0.58 11.54 6.63
CA PRO A 279 0.41 12.60 6.75
C PRO A 279 1.43 12.58 5.61
N TRP A 280 1.95 13.75 5.25
CA TRP A 280 2.92 13.87 4.15
C TRP A 280 4.21 13.07 4.37
N GLU A 281 4.60 12.82 5.62
CA GLU A 281 5.79 12.02 5.94
C GLU A 281 5.55 10.52 5.70
N ILE A 282 4.32 10.04 5.92
CA ILE A 282 3.94 8.66 5.58
C ILE A 282 3.81 8.50 4.07
N PHE A 283 3.19 9.48 3.41
CA PHE A 283 3.10 9.51 1.95
C PHE A 283 4.48 9.60 1.30
N GLY A 284 5.38 10.40 1.86
CA GLY A 284 6.76 10.59 1.42
C GLY A 284 7.72 9.48 1.83
N ASP A 285 7.27 8.29 2.22
CA ASP A 285 8.14 7.13 2.33
C ASP A 285 8.56 6.65 0.92
N PHE A 286 9.71 5.97 0.83
CA PHE A 286 10.12 5.39 -0.44
C PHE A 286 9.19 4.23 -0.84
N PRO A 287 8.89 4.06 -2.15
CA PRO A 287 8.20 2.88 -2.64
C PRO A 287 8.90 1.61 -2.14
N LEU A 288 8.15 0.52 -1.94
CA LEU A 288 8.70 -0.73 -1.41
C LEU A 288 9.85 -1.29 -2.23
N THR A 289 9.85 -1.05 -3.54
CA THR A 289 10.96 -1.36 -4.47
C THR A 289 12.29 -0.73 -4.05
N LEU A 290 12.25 0.42 -3.36
CA LEU A 290 13.40 1.21 -2.93
C LEU A 290 13.56 1.21 -1.41
N SER A 291 12.87 0.32 -0.70
CA SER A 291 12.93 0.24 0.75
C SER A 291 14.33 -0.20 1.21
N VAL A 292 14.92 0.60 2.08
CA VAL A 292 16.15 0.28 2.82
C VAL A 292 15.86 0.36 4.32
N ILE A 293 16.65 -0.34 5.13
CA ILE A 293 16.63 -0.15 6.58
C ILE A 293 17.34 1.19 6.86
N PRO A 294 16.77 2.11 7.66
CA PRO A 294 17.48 3.32 8.04
C PRO A 294 18.87 2.98 8.62
N PRO A 295 19.96 3.63 8.18
CA PRO A 295 21.31 3.28 8.62
C PRO A 295 21.48 3.23 10.14
N ALA A 296 20.82 4.14 10.86
CA ALA A 296 20.86 4.17 12.33
C ALA A 296 20.24 2.93 13.00
N MET A 297 19.34 2.22 12.32
CA MET A 297 18.71 0.99 12.81
C MET A 297 19.41 -0.29 12.32
N ASP A 298 20.18 -0.19 11.25
CA ASP A 298 20.78 -1.33 10.57
C ASP A 298 22.07 -1.82 11.29
N ALA A 299 22.57 -2.98 10.87
CA ALA A 299 23.76 -3.55 11.48
C ALA A 299 25.01 -2.70 11.19
N PRO A 300 25.78 -2.28 12.21
CA PRO A 300 26.93 -1.40 12.00
C PRO A 300 28.00 -1.96 11.07
N PHE A 301 28.13 -3.28 10.97
CA PHE A 301 29.10 -3.93 10.10
C PHE A 301 28.78 -3.82 8.59
N ASN A 302 27.55 -3.41 8.24
CA ASN A 302 27.17 -3.11 6.85
C ASN A 302 27.81 -1.81 6.34
N TYR A 303 28.32 -0.96 7.23
CA TYR A 303 28.87 0.36 6.92
C TYR A 303 30.37 0.44 7.25
N ASP A 304 31.09 1.30 6.54
CA ASP A 304 32.49 1.60 6.80
C ASP A 304 32.68 2.67 7.90
N GLU A 305 33.92 3.09 8.11
CA GLU A 305 34.27 4.11 9.12
C GLU A 305 33.71 5.51 8.82
N ASN A 306 33.33 5.77 7.57
CA ASN A 306 32.69 7.01 7.13
C ASN A 306 31.15 6.94 7.21
N GLY A 307 30.60 5.77 7.55
CA GLY A 307 29.16 5.51 7.55
C GLY A 307 28.61 5.16 6.17
N GLU A 308 29.47 4.85 5.20
CA GLU A 308 29.06 4.48 3.85
C GLU A 308 28.79 2.97 3.76
N PRO A 309 27.76 2.54 3.02
CA PRO A 309 27.44 1.12 2.87
C PRO A 309 28.56 0.38 2.11
N LYS A 310 28.93 -0.82 2.60
CA LYS A 310 29.97 -1.67 1.99
C LYS A 310 29.43 -2.61 0.92
N ASP A 311 28.19 -3.03 1.09
CA ASP A 311 27.56 -4.03 0.24
C ASP A 311 27.10 -3.39 -1.09
N PRO A 312 27.51 -3.93 -2.26
CA PRO A 312 27.17 -3.34 -3.56
C PRO A 312 25.67 -3.21 -3.82
N GLU A 313 24.85 -4.14 -3.30
CA GLU A 313 23.40 -4.07 -3.43
C GLU A 313 22.84 -2.89 -2.63
N LEU A 314 23.29 -2.73 -1.38
CA LEU A 314 22.90 -1.60 -0.54
C LEU A 314 23.34 -0.25 -1.13
N ILE A 315 24.56 -0.15 -1.65
CA ILE A 315 25.06 1.04 -2.38
C ILE A 315 24.13 1.37 -3.55
N ARG A 316 23.75 0.36 -4.34
CA ARG A 316 22.84 0.53 -5.48
C ARG A 316 21.46 1.01 -5.05
N ARG A 317 20.92 0.49 -3.95
CA ARG A 317 19.61 0.95 -3.42
C ARG A 317 19.62 2.40 -2.97
N PHE A 318 20.67 2.86 -2.28
CA PHE A 318 20.83 4.28 -1.94
C PHE A 318 20.98 5.15 -3.19
N THR A 319 21.69 4.67 -4.21
CA THR A 319 21.80 5.35 -5.51
C THR A 319 20.41 5.50 -6.15
N ASN A 320 19.63 4.41 -6.20
CA ASN A 320 18.26 4.44 -6.75
C ASN A 320 17.33 5.37 -5.96
N GLN A 321 17.50 5.51 -4.63
CA GLN A 321 16.74 6.48 -3.83
C GLN A 321 17.06 7.92 -4.24
N MET A 322 18.33 8.25 -4.46
CA MET A 322 18.73 9.58 -4.94
C MET A 322 18.19 9.87 -6.35
N GLU A 323 18.29 8.90 -7.25
CA GLU A 323 17.72 8.99 -8.61
C GLU A 323 16.20 9.13 -8.58
N TYR A 324 15.53 8.43 -7.67
CA TYR A 324 14.08 8.55 -7.49
C TYR A 324 13.68 9.94 -7.00
N ILE A 325 14.39 10.53 -6.03
CA ILE A 325 14.16 11.92 -5.62
C ILE A 325 14.34 12.88 -6.82
N ALA A 326 15.36 12.67 -7.65
CA ALA A 326 15.56 13.47 -8.86
C ALA A 326 14.42 13.30 -9.88
N ALA A 327 13.94 12.07 -10.08
CA ALA A 327 12.80 11.76 -10.93
C ALA A 327 11.50 12.41 -10.41
N VAL A 328 11.27 12.40 -9.09
CA VAL A 328 10.15 13.09 -8.44
C VAL A 328 10.23 14.59 -8.68
N LYS A 329 11.39 15.23 -8.43
CA LYS A 329 11.58 16.67 -8.69
C LYS A 329 11.28 17.03 -10.14
N LYS A 330 11.72 16.19 -11.08
CA LYS A 330 11.41 16.35 -12.50
C LYS A 330 9.91 16.23 -12.77
N ALA A 331 9.25 15.21 -12.23
CA ALA A 331 7.81 15.02 -12.39
C ALA A 331 6.99 16.17 -11.78
N GLU A 332 7.36 16.65 -10.58
CA GLU A 332 6.75 17.84 -9.96
C GLU A 332 6.88 19.09 -10.84
N SER A 333 8.06 19.31 -11.45
CA SER A 333 8.29 20.46 -12.35
C SER A 333 7.50 20.42 -13.66
N GLN A 334 7.07 19.22 -14.07
CA GLN A 334 6.30 18.99 -15.30
C GLN A 334 4.80 18.90 -15.03
N SER A 335 4.41 18.87 -13.75
CA SER A 335 3.03 18.80 -13.31
C SER A 335 2.35 20.16 -13.49
N ASN A 336 1.14 20.15 -14.06
CA ASN A 336 0.29 21.34 -14.14
C ASN A 336 -0.51 21.60 -12.85
N HIS A 337 -0.25 20.84 -11.77
CA HIS A 337 -0.95 21.03 -10.51
C HIS A 337 -0.50 22.33 -9.84
N VAL A 338 -1.46 23.23 -9.61
CA VAL A 338 -1.26 24.44 -8.80
C VAL A 338 -1.25 23.99 -7.34
N TYR A 339 -0.06 23.63 -6.83
CA TYR A 339 0.12 23.34 -5.42
C TYR A 339 0.08 24.63 -4.60
N ASP A 340 -0.50 24.58 -3.40
CA ASP A 340 -0.11 25.51 -2.34
C ASP A 340 1.32 25.12 -1.91
N HIS A 341 2.31 25.89 -2.37
CA HIS A 341 3.71 25.50 -2.59
C HIS A 341 4.58 25.25 -1.34
N GLU A 342 4.00 25.09 -0.15
CA GLU A 342 4.82 24.99 1.06
C GLU A 342 5.53 23.64 1.22
N TYR A 343 4.87 22.51 0.92
CA TYR A 343 5.43 21.15 1.07
C TYR A 343 5.07 20.26 -0.13
N SER A 344 6.08 19.57 -0.68
CA SER A 344 5.99 18.71 -1.87
C SER A 344 6.55 17.32 -1.57
N LEU A 345 6.30 16.35 -2.45
CA LEU A 345 6.78 14.98 -2.27
C LEU A 345 8.32 14.93 -2.28
N SER A 346 8.97 15.69 -3.17
CA SER A 346 10.44 15.74 -3.18
C SER A 346 11.03 16.32 -1.89
N LYS A 347 10.36 17.30 -1.27
CA LYS A 347 10.75 17.84 0.05
C LYS A 347 10.59 16.80 1.15
N ALA A 348 9.47 16.06 1.16
CA ALA A 348 9.24 14.98 2.10
C ALA A 348 10.30 13.87 2.00
N LEU A 349 10.60 13.41 0.78
CA LEU A 349 11.63 12.40 0.54
C LEU A 349 13.05 12.89 0.86
N SER A 350 13.31 14.20 0.73
CA SER A 350 14.63 14.79 1.01
C SER A 350 14.86 15.07 2.50
N ASP A 351 13.80 15.09 3.33
CA ASP A 351 13.93 15.21 4.79
C ASP A 351 14.28 13.85 5.38
N SER A 352 15.56 13.50 5.31
CA SER A 352 16.09 12.20 5.78
C SER A 352 15.63 11.81 7.18
N LYS A 353 15.41 12.76 8.09
CA LYS A 353 14.99 12.45 9.47
C LYS A 353 13.54 11.99 9.52
N ARG A 354 12.61 12.79 8.98
CA ARG A 354 11.19 12.44 8.93
C ARG A 354 10.96 11.20 8.05
N GLN A 355 11.65 11.14 6.92
CA GLN A 355 11.59 10.03 5.99
C GLN A 355 12.03 8.72 6.66
N GLN A 356 13.17 8.69 7.36
CA GLN A 356 13.63 7.48 8.07
C GLN A 356 12.70 7.07 9.20
N ILE A 357 12.08 8.02 9.91
CA ILE A 357 11.07 7.72 10.94
C ILE A 357 9.81 7.11 10.30
N ALA A 358 9.38 7.59 9.13
CA ALA A 358 8.27 6.99 8.38
C ALA A 358 8.58 5.56 7.92
N THR A 359 9.77 5.33 7.35
CA THR A 359 10.24 3.97 7.02
C THR A 359 10.26 3.07 8.26
N ALA A 360 10.79 3.57 9.39
CA ALA A 360 10.85 2.81 10.63
C ALA A 360 9.46 2.44 11.15
N MET A 361 8.49 3.36 11.08
CA MET A 361 7.10 3.06 11.40
C MET A 361 6.57 1.86 10.58
N ARG A 362 6.75 1.86 9.26
CA ARG A 362 6.34 0.74 8.40
C ARG A 362 7.09 -0.56 8.73
N LEU A 363 8.40 -0.49 8.97
CA LEU A 363 9.21 -1.66 9.35
C LEU A 363 8.78 -2.25 10.70
N TYR A 364 8.38 -1.40 11.65
CA TYR A 364 7.86 -1.81 12.95
C TYR A 364 6.57 -2.62 12.81
N ASP A 365 5.64 -2.15 11.97
CA ASP A 365 4.35 -2.81 11.74
C ASP A 365 4.53 -4.19 11.10
N ASN A 366 5.56 -4.33 10.27
CA ASN A 366 5.94 -5.58 9.62
C ASN A 366 6.82 -6.49 10.50
N GLY A 367 7.09 -6.13 11.76
CA GLY A 367 7.85 -6.97 12.67
C GLY A 367 9.35 -7.02 12.40
N LYS A 368 9.91 -6.02 11.71
CA LYS A 368 11.34 -5.96 11.47
C LYS A 368 12.09 -5.69 12.77
N ALA A 369 12.92 -6.64 13.20
CA ALA A 369 13.84 -6.44 14.32
C ALA A 369 14.85 -5.33 13.97
N GLY A 370 15.06 -4.38 14.88
CA GLY A 370 15.97 -3.26 14.69
C GLY A 370 16.06 -2.38 15.94
N VAL A 371 17.07 -1.51 15.97
CA VAL A 371 17.30 -0.58 17.08
C VAL A 371 16.58 0.75 16.83
N TYR A 372 15.25 0.73 16.97
CA TYR A 372 14.39 1.88 16.70
C TYR A 372 14.72 3.13 17.55
N SER A 373 15.24 2.94 18.77
CA SER A 373 15.59 4.03 19.69
C SER A 373 16.64 4.99 19.11
N LYS A 374 17.51 4.53 18.20
CA LYS A 374 18.56 5.37 17.58
C LYS A 374 18.02 6.45 16.65
N LEU A 375 16.79 6.31 16.16
CA LEU A 375 16.14 7.34 15.35
C LEU A 375 15.50 8.44 16.20
N MET A 376 15.38 8.24 17.50
CA MET A 376 14.53 9.05 18.39
C MET A 376 15.30 10.08 19.21
N ASP A 377 16.52 10.44 18.83
CA ASP A 377 17.28 11.49 19.50
C ASP A 377 16.55 12.84 19.34
N GLN A 378 15.90 13.27 20.43
CA GLN A 378 14.93 14.38 20.48
C GLN A 378 15.53 15.74 20.11
N SER A 379 16.86 15.85 20.06
CA SER A 379 17.58 17.07 19.71
C SER A 379 17.49 17.44 18.22
N LEU A 380 16.91 16.58 17.38
CA LEU A 380 17.07 16.62 15.93
C LEU A 380 15.80 16.91 15.10
N LEU A 381 14.61 17.06 15.69
CA LEU A 381 13.35 17.33 14.96
C LEU A 381 12.85 18.78 15.06
#